data_AF-A0A7C7HRV1-F1
#
_entry.id   AF-A0A7C7HRV1-F1
#
_cell.length_a   1.000
_cell.length_b   1.000
_cell.length_c   1.000
_cell.angle_alpha   90.00
_cell.angle_beta   90.00
_cell.angle_gamma   90.00
#
_symmetry.space_group_name_H-M   'P 1'
#
loop_
_entity.id
_entity.type
_entity.pdbx_description
1 polymer ?
#
loop_
_entity_poly.entity_id
_entity_poly.type
_entity_poly.pdbx_seq_one_letter_code
_entity_poly.pdbx_strand_id
1 'polypeptide(L)'
;IYLIPMLNVDGNRYDREVFSGPNAWETNPTGGWRKNLRDNTVTGITPLPDIGEAVDEDCDGVDLNRNYQFEWGAPLGATGPLIPGTCTPAEDEWNGVNNDVYNGPVNYEDNDGDGLINEDHVDGKDDDADGQVDEDWMGGNTEPETIFIQDLTEMNDDDGDGASDYKVTITWHSYSELVLYPWGHCTDCETTDHEQLIYHGDKMAEMTLYDNMQSSDLYPTTGDFCDWHYGVHGSYCYTIEIGTAFHQQPEDINHIAVRNLGVPFYMIEISDAPRDRADLGMSNMSRQWLASPEDVKIPDTGSIPIELCLDASFPYTLDLNKTHTMWRLIKPTRQQSDYGPTEWIEEDWQSTAFEESEDKCTLADGDVNGSKLVANIPVPDDESGIVHYKSMLGTTSGLSMLEYPEYGQYYVLDIVYRAPYGNIGAALFLFIIVATFVWGGLGIALREMLADGEESLAAAAGKAGATAKK
;
A
#
# COMPACT_ATOMS: atom_id res chain seq x y z
N ILE A 1 0.96 -9.57 -9.30
CA ILE A 1 1.30 -8.63 -10.41
C ILE A 1 1.10 -9.37 -11.72
N TYR A 2 0.19 -8.87 -12.55
CA TYR A 2 -0.08 -9.39 -13.89
C TYR A 2 0.34 -8.32 -14.89
N LEU A 3 0.90 -8.75 -16.04
CA LEU A 3 1.30 -7.85 -17.11
C LEU A 3 0.88 -8.46 -18.44
N ILE A 4 0.03 -7.75 -19.17
CA ILE A 4 -0.39 -8.12 -20.52
C ILE A 4 0.32 -7.15 -21.46
N PRO A 5 1.42 -7.58 -22.12
CA PRO A 5 2.26 -6.66 -22.89
C PRO A 5 1.57 -6.14 -24.16
N MET A 6 0.61 -6.88 -24.70
CA MET A 6 -0.16 -6.51 -25.88
C MET A 6 -1.45 -7.32 -25.92
N LEU A 7 -2.58 -6.63 -25.92
CA LEU A 7 -3.91 -7.24 -26.01
C LEU A 7 -4.31 -7.46 -27.47
N ASN A 8 -4.31 -6.39 -28.27
CA ASN A 8 -4.67 -6.41 -29.69
C ASN A 8 -3.46 -6.71 -30.60
N VAL A 9 -3.01 -7.97 -30.61
CA VAL A 9 -1.85 -8.39 -31.42
C VAL A 9 -2.16 -8.32 -32.93
N ASP A 10 -3.37 -8.71 -33.31
CA ASP A 10 -3.77 -8.78 -34.72
C ASP A 10 -3.88 -7.39 -35.34
N GLY A 11 -4.56 -6.46 -34.67
CA GLY A 11 -4.62 -5.05 -35.09
C GLY A 11 -3.25 -4.38 -35.13
N ASN A 12 -2.37 -4.63 -34.15
CA ASN A 12 -1.00 -4.09 -34.15
C ASN A 12 -0.20 -4.58 -35.38
N ARG A 13 -0.32 -5.86 -35.71
CA ARG A 13 0.39 -6.43 -36.86
C ARG A 13 -0.14 -5.84 -38.17
N TYR A 14 -1.46 -5.72 -38.30
CA TYR A 14 -2.09 -5.11 -39.48
C TYR A 14 -1.65 -3.65 -39.69
N ASP A 15 -1.63 -2.86 -38.61
CA ASP A 15 -1.18 -1.47 -38.69
C ASP A 15 0.26 -1.35 -39.23
N ARG A 16 1.17 -2.15 -38.68
CA ARG A 16 2.61 -2.07 -38.97
C ARG A 16 2.99 -2.68 -40.32
N GLU A 17 2.27 -3.71 -40.76
CA GLU A 17 2.62 -4.48 -41.95
C GLU A 17 1.81 -4.07 -43.19
N VAL A 18 0.59 -3.57 -43.01
CA VAL A 18 -0.37 -3.33 -44.10
C VAL A 18 -0.84 -1.88 -44.14
N PHE A 19 -1.45 -1.37 -43.06
CA PHE A 19 -2.16 -0.08 -43.08
C PHE A 19 -1.22 1.12 -43.11
N SER A 20 -0.40 1.30 -42.07
CA SER A 20 0.53 2.44 -41.94
C SER A 20 1.94 2.09 -42.40
N GLY A 21 2.33 0.81 -42.28
CA GLY A 21 3.64 0.32 -42.68
C GLY A 21 4.74 0.57 -41.64
N PRO A 22 5.97 0.08 -41.90
CA PRO A 22 7.02 0.01 -40.89
C PRO A 22 7.67 1.35 -40.55
N ASN A 23 7.45 2.42 -41.33
CA ASN A 23 8.02 3.76 -41.10
C ASN A 23 6.93 4.80 -40.78
N ALA A 24 5.82 4.35 -40.19
CA ALA A 24 4.65 5.19 -39.91
C ALA A 24 4.97 6.45 -39.08
N TRP A 25 6.03 6.45 -38.28
CA TRP A 25 6.49 7.63 -37.54
C TRP A 25 6.88 8.82 -38.43
N GLU A 26 7.24 8.59 -39.70
CA GLU A 26 7.55 9.67 -40.66
C GLU A 26 6.34 10.11 -41.47
N THR A 27 5.47 9.15 -41.80
CA THR A 27 4.42 9.33 -42.82
C THR A 27 3.01 9.48 -42.25
N ASN A 28 2.75 8.89 -41.09
CA ASN A 28 1.44 8.86 -40.44
C ASN A 28 1.55 8.85 -38.90
N PRO A 29 2.27 9.79 -38.25
CA PRO A 29 2.57 9.71 -36.82
C PRO A 29 1.32 9.71 -35.91
N THR A 30 0.24 10.35 -36.35
CA THR A 30 -0.99 10.55 -35.56
C THR A 30 -2.20 9.84 -36.16
N GLY A 31 -2.01 8.92 -37.09
CA GLY A 31 -3.07 8.02 -37.59
C GLY A 31 -2.64 6.57 -37.42
N GLY A 32 -3.49 5.62 -37.83
CA GLY A 32 -3.17 4.20 -37.77
C GLY A 32 -4.41 3.33 -37.59
N TRP A 33 -4.22 2.02 -37.70
CA TRP A 33 -5.28 1.07 -37.41
C TRP A 33 -5.45 0.90 -35.89
N ARG A 34 -6.71 0.95 -35.42
CA ARG A 34 -7.07 1.00 -33.99
C ARG A 34 -7.71 -0.28 -33.47
N LYS A 35 -8.67 -0.82 -34.23
CA LYS A 35 -9.58 -1.89 -33.81
C LYS A 35 -8.91 -3.27 -33.87
N ASN A 36 -9.57 -4.32 -33.37
CA ASN A 36 -9.15 -5.69 -33.70
C ASN A 36 -9.46 -6.02 -35.18
N LEU A 37 -9.30 -7.28 -35.62
CA LEU A 37 -9.53 -7.70 -37.01
C LEU A 37 -10.77 -8.58 -37.19
N ARG A 38 -11.79 -8.39 -36.36
CA ARG A 38 -13.07 -9.08 -36.55
C ARG A 38 -13.67 -8.73 -37.91
N ASP A 39 -13.99 -9.74 -38.72
CA ASP A 39 -14.79 -9.56 -39.92
C ASP A 39 -16.25 -9.26 -39.54
N ASN A 40 -16.72 -8.07 -39.88
CA ASN A 40 -18.07 -7.59 -39.60
C ASN A 40 -18.96 -7.66 -40.86
N THR A 41 -18.42 -8.13 -41.99
CA THR A 41 -19.15 -8.21 -43.24
C THR A 41 -20.19 -9.35 -43.22
N VAL A 42 -21.32 -9.11 -43.88
CA VAL A 42 -22.44 -10.07 -43.93
C VAL A 42 -22.14 -11.27 -44.87
N THR A 43 -20.99 -11.28 -45.55
CA THR A 43 -20.64 -12.32 -46.54
C THR A 43 -20.31 -13.67 -45.90
N GLY A 44 -19.99 -13.72 -44.61
CA GLY A 44 -19.72 -14.95 -43.84
C GLY A 44 -20.94 -15.62 -43.16
N ILE A 45 -22.11 -14.98 -43.12
CA ILE A 45 -23.32 -15.51 -42.42
C ILE A 45 -24.13 -16.45 -43.33
N THR A 46 -23.59 -16.81 -44.50
CA THR A 46 -24.22 -17.73 -45.44
C THR A 46 -23.49 -19.07 -45.44
N PRO A 47 -24.16 -20.20 -45.78
CA PRO A 47 -23.48 -21.48 -45.99
C PRO A 47 -22.55 -21.49 -47.23
N LEU A 48 -22.32 -20.34 -47.87
CA LEU A 48 -21.38 -20.20 -48.98
C LEU A 48 -20.01 -19.80 -48.44
N PRO A 49 -18.91 -20.23 -49.09
CA PRO A 49 -17.57 -19.75 -48.74
C PRO A 49 -17.54 -18.24 -48.86
N ASP A 50 -17.03 -17.58 -47.83
CA ASP A 50 -16.72 -16.17 -47.92
C ASP A 50 -15.65 -15.96 -49.01
N ILE A 51 -15.94 -15.04 -49.94
CA ILE A 51 -15.07 -14.71 -51.06
C ILE A 51 -14.38 -13.36 -50.86
N GLY A 52 -14.68 -12.68 -49.75
CA GLY A 52 -14.20 -11.36 -49.39
C GLY A 52 -13.39 -11.37 -48.08
N GLU A 53 -12.43 -12.28 -47.92
CA GLU A 53 -11.57 -12.38 -46.72
C GLU A 53 -10.60 -11.18 -46.51
N ALA A 54 -10.74 -10.10 -47.28
CA ALA A 54 -9.88 -8.92 -47.15
C ALA A 54 -10.49 -7.97 -46.12
N VAL A 55 -9.65 -7.41 -45.24
CA VAL A 55 -10.08 -6.45 -44.23
C VAL A 55 -10.76 -5.26 -44.89
N ASP A 56 -12.02 -5.02 -44.53
CA ASP A 56 -12.77 -3.82 -44.87
C ASP A 56 -12.49 -2.74 -43.83
N GLU A 57 -11.66 -1.78 -44.17
CA GLU A 57 -11.27 -0.69 -43.27
C GLU A 57 -12.46 0.16 -42.79
N ASP A 58 -13.57 0.16 -43.54
CA ASP A 58 -14.77 0.95 -43.24
C ASP A 58 -15.76 0.23 -42.29
N CYS A 59 -15.57 -1.06 -41.99
CA CYS A 59 -16.50 -1.81 -41.13
C CYS A 59 -15.82 -2.81 -40.19
N ASP A 60 -14.73 -3.46 -40.60
CA ASP A 60 -14.11 -4.52 -39.82
C ASP A 60 -13.45 -4.03 -38.54
N GLY A 61 -13.44 -4.90 -37.54
CA GLY A 61 -12.87 -4.68 -36.23
C GLY A 61 -13.83 -4.02 -35.25
N VAL A 62 -13.58 -4.27 -33.97
CA VAL A 62 -14.23 -3.65 -32.81
C VAL A 62 -13.20 -2.86 -32.01
N ASP A 63 -13.59 -1.70 -31.49
CA ASP A 63 -12.78 -0.95 -30.52
C ASP A 63 -12.87 -1.67 -29.17
N LEU A 64 -11.78 -2.34 -28.80
CA LEU A 64 -11.71 -3.10 -27.55
C LEU A 64 -11.96 -2.21 -26.32
N ASN A 65 -11.61 -0.91 -26.37
CA ASN A 65 -11.87 0.02 -25.27
C ASN A 65 -13.27 0.67 -25.32
N ARG A 66 -14.19 0.07 -26.09
CA ARG A 66 -15.64 0.34 -26.08
C ARG A 66 -16.45 -0.95 -25.91
N ASN A 67 -15.77 -2.05 -25.60
CA ASN A 67 -16.32 -3.40 -25.60
C ASN A 67 -16.24 -4.04 -24.22
N TYR A 68 -16.29 -3.27 -23.13
CA TYR A 68 -16.53 -3.77 -21.77
C TYR A 68 -17.98 -3.52 -21.36
N GLN A 69 -18.53 -4.33 -20.45
CA GLN A 69 -19.98 -4.38 -20.15
C GLN A 69 -20.51 -3.17 -19.38
N PHE A 70 -19.67 -2.51 -18.58
CA PHE A 70 -20.14 -1.45 -17.68
C PHE A 70 -20.54 -0.21 -18.49
N GLU A 71 -21.82 0.17 -18.39
CA GLU A 71 -22.41 1.29 -19.12
C GLU A 71 -22.11 1.19 -20.64
N TRP A 72 -22.16 -0.05 -21.17
CA TRP A 72 -21.89 -0.34 -22.58
C TRP A 72 -22.99 0.19 -23.50
N GLY A 73 -22.61 0.81 -24.62
CA GLY A 73 -23.59 1.23 -25.63
C GLY A 73 -23.43 2.66 -26.09
N ALA A 74 -24.53 3.31 -26.47
CA ALA A 74 -24.49 4.64 -27.07
C ALA A 74 -24.09 5.70 -26.03
N PRO A 75 -23.00 6.46 -26.24
CA PRO A 75 -22.60 7.49 -25.30
C PRO A 75 -23.65 8.61 -25.26
N LEU A 76 -23.80 9.24 -24.09
CA LEU A 76 -24.60 10.46 -23.89
C LEU A 76 -24.05 11.69 -24.66
N GLY A 77 -23.03 11.51 -25.50
CA GLY A 77 -22.41 12.54 -26.34
C GLY A 77 -21.60 11.95 -27.49
N ALA A 78 -22.28 11.62 -28.60
CA ALA A 78 -21.79 11.67 -29.99
C ALA A 78 -20.47 10.97 -30.40
N THR A 79 -19.88 10.07 -29.61
CA THR A 79 -18.66 9.35 -30.00
C THR A 79 -18.89 7.93 -30.50
N GLY A 80 -20.04 7.28 -30.28
CA GLY A 80 -20.38 5.96 -30.85
C GLY A 80 -21.32 6.04 -32.06
N PRO A 81 -21.58 4.93 -32.78
CA PRO A 81 -22.69 4.86 -33.71
C PRO A 81 -24.02 5.13 -32.98
N LEU A 82 -24.92 5.91 -33.61
CA LEU A 82 -26.24 6.26 -33.05
C LEU A 82 -27.13 5.03 -32.76
N ILE A 83 -26.81 3.90 -33.39
CA ILE A 83 -27.42 2.60 -33.14
C ILE A 83 -26.28 1.67 -32.69
N PRO A 84 -26.28 1.20 -31.44
CA PRO A 84 -25.32 0.20 -30.96
C PRO A 84 -25.31 -1.05 -31.85
N GLY A 85 -24.13 -1.64 -32.09
CA GLY A 85 -24.04 -2.90 -32.84
C GLY A 85 -24.19 -2.82 -34.36
N THR A 86 -24.09 -1.63 -34.97
CA THR A 86 -24.04 -1.51 -36.44
C THR A 86 -22.73 -0.87 -36.92
N CYS A 87 -22.03 -1.53 -37.86
CA CYS A 87 -21.11 -0.88 -38.79
C CYS A 87 -21.94 -0.42 -40.01
N THR A 88 -21.74 0.80 -40.52
CA THR A 88 -22.36 1.25 -41.77
C THR A 88 -21.28 1.61 -42.78
N PRO A 89 -21.20 0.93 -43.94
CA PRO A 89 -20.22 1.23 -44.98
C PRO A 89 -20.37 2.66 -45.52
N ALA A 90 -19.26 3.29 -45.86
CA ALA A 90 -19.18 4.70 -46.27
C ALA A 90 -19.69 5.01 -47.69
N GLU A 91 -20.25 4.04 -48.42
CA GLU A 91 -20.47 4.20 -49.87
C GLU A 91 -21.68 5.07 -50.26
N ASP A 92 -22.67 5.27 -49.39
CA ASP A 92 -23.86 6.07 -49.71
C ASP A 92 -24.12 7.18 -48.67
N GLU A 93 -23.83 8.42 -49.08
CA GLU A 93 -24.14 9.72 -48.46
C GLU A 93 -25.20 9.75 -47.34
N TRP A 94 -24.81 9.43 -46.11
CA TRP A 94 -25.22 10.08 -44.85
C TRP A 94 -24.36 9.57 -43.69
N ASN A 95 -23.35 10.36 -43.31
CA ASN A 95 -22.62 10.24 -42.04
C ASN A 95 -22.02 8.85 -41.73
N GLY A 96 -20.94 8.47 -42.42
CA GLY A 96 -19.95 7.52 -41.89
C GLY A 96 -19.23 8.10 -40.67
N VAL A 97 -19.97 8.26 -39.57
CA VAL A 97 -19.55 8.89 -38.32
C VAL A 97 -19.28 7.77 -37.32
N ASN A 98 -18.06 7.71 -36.79
CA ASN A 98 -17.66 6.89 -35.62
C ASN A 98 -17.46 5.37 -35.82
N ASN A 99 -16.93 4.89 -36.96
CA ASN A 99 -16.57 3.47 -37.10
C ASN A 99 -15.32 3.06 -36.28
N ASP A 100 -14.38 3.98 -36.04
CA ASP A 100 -13.13 3.70 -35.30
C ASP A 100 -13.34 3.33 -33.81
N VAL A 101 -14.56 3.53 -33.34
CA VAL A 101 -15.02 3.39 -31.95
C VAL A 101 -16.25 2.49 -31.90
N TYR A 102 -16.41 1.62 -32.90
CA TYR A 102 -17.44 0.59 -32.94
C TYR A 102 -17.34 -0.30 -31.70
N ASN A 103 -18.43 -0.38 -30.94
CA ASN A 103 -18.49 -0.98 -29.60
C ASN A 103 -18.73 -2.50 -29.61
N GLY A 104 -18.88 -3.11 -30.79
CA GLY A 104 -19.19 -4.53 -30.96
C GLY A 104 -20.69 -4.79 -31.15
N PRO A 105 -21.05 -6.03 -31.52
CA PRO A 105 -22.45 -6.41 -31.74
C PRO A 105 -23.26 -6.41 -30.43
N VAL A 106 -24.58 -6.30 -30.58
CA VAL A 106 -25.53 -6.50 -29.47
C VAL A 106 -25.56 -7.98 -29.09
N ASN A 107 -25.59 -8.26 -27.78
CA ASN A 107 -25.81 -9.59 -27.22
C ASN A 107 -27.31 -9.85 -27.06
N TYR A 108 -27.75 -11.07 -27.39
CA TYR A 108 -29.15 -11.52 -27.24
C TYR A 108 -29.22 -12.90 -26.55
N GLU A 109 -28.12 -13.31 -25.92
CA GLU A 109 -28.08 -14.51 -25.11
C GLU A 109 -28.68 -14.20 -23.73
N ASP A 110 -29.43 -15.18 -23.21
CA ASP A 110 -29.94 -15.23 -21.84
C ASP A 110 -28.81 -15.81 -20.99
N ASN A 111 -28.04 -14.93 -20.36
CA ASN A 111 -26.74 -15.25 -19.75
C ASN A 111 -26.92 -15.90 -18.38
N ASP A 112 -28.02 -15.64 -17.67
CA ASP A 112 -28.31 -16.19 -16.35
C ASP A 112 -29.39 -17.31 -16.34
N GLY A 113 -30.05 -17.53 -17.48
CA GLY A 113 -30.97 -18.63 -17.74
C GLY A 113 -32.38 -18.42 -17.21
N ASP A 114 -32.77 -17.19 -16.91
CA ASP A 114 -34.07 -16.84 -16.37
C ASP A 114 -35.17 -16.68 -17.46
N GLY A 115 -34.75 -16.67 -18.74
CA GLY A 115 -35.61 -16.60 -19.92
C GLY A 115 -35.98 -15.18 -20.35
N LEU A 116 -35.35 -14.18 -19.75
CA LEU A 116 -35.40 -12.78 -20.09
C LEU A 116 -34.18 -12.42 -20.96
N ILE A 117 -34.18 -11.24 -21.63
CA ILE A 117 -33.06 -10.81 -22.49
C ILE A 117 -32.96 -9.28 -22.52
N ASN A 118 -31.73 -8.75 -22.47
CA ASN A 118 -31.42 -7.33 -22.67
C ASN A 118 -32.10 -6.40 -21.65
N GLU A 119 -31.71 -6.53 -20.37
CA GLU A 119 -32.46 -5.94 -19.26
C GLU A 119 -31.62 -4.86 -18.57
N ASP A 120 -30.52 -5.20 -17.88
CA ASP A 120 -29.69 -4.22 -17.15
C ASP A 120 -28.16 -4.27 -17.43
N HIS A 121 -27.47 -3.18 -17.07
CA HIS A 121 -26.00 -3.16 -17.03
C HIS A 121 -25.45 -3.80 -15.74
N VAL A 122 -24.14 -4.11 -15.73
CA VAL A 122 -23.41 -4.66 -14.57
C VAL A 122 -23.14 -3.61 -13.47
N ASP A 123 -24.04 -2.66 -13.27
CA ASP A 123 -23.93 -1.55 -12.31
C ASP A 123 -24.89 -1.68 -11.12
N GLY A 124 -25.72 -2.74 -11.13
CA GLY A 124 -26.71 -3.04 -10.10
C GLY A 124 -27.93 -2.11 -10.11
N LYS A 125 -28.20 -1.43 -11.23
CA LYS A 125 -29.40 -0.60 -11.42
C LYS A 125 -30.39 -1.27 -12.38
N ASP A 126 -31.66 -1.02 -12.09
CA ASP A 126 -32.83 -1.34 -12.92
C ASP A 126 -33.00 -0.22 -13.97
N ASP A 127 -32.37 -0.40 -15.13
CA ASP A 127 -32.28 0.55 -16.24
C ASP A 127 -33.54 0.51 -17.13
N ASP A 128 -34.25 -0.61 -17.17
CA ASP A 128 -35.47 -0.79 -17.97
C ASP A 128 -36.79 -0.60 -17.17
N ALA A 129 -36.68 -0.45 -15.85
CA ALA A 129 -37.73 -0.20 -14.87
C ALA A 129 -38.78 -1.32 -14.73
N ASP A 130 -38.40 -2.57 -14.98
CA ASP A 130 -39.27 -3.73 -14.79
C ASP A 130 -39.39 -4.18 -13.31
N GLY A 131 -38.51 -3.66 -12.44
CA GLY A 131 -38.46 -3.93 -11.01
C GLY A 131 -37.59 -5.12 -10.60
N GLN A 132 -36.83 -5.67 -11.54
CA GLN A 132 -35.77 -6.66 -11.36
C GLN A 132 -34.40 -5.97 -11.54
N VAL A 133 -33.35 -6.69 -11.16
CA VAL A 133 -31.96 -6.31 -11.47
C VAL A 133 -31.32 -7.62 -11.92
N ASP A 134 -31.42 -7.89 -13.21
CA ASP A 134 -30.96 -9.10 -13.90
C ASP A 134 -29.99 -8.73 -15.03
N GLU A 135 -28.80 -9.35 -14.97
CA GLU A 135 -27.62 -8.88 -15.70
C GLU A 135 -27.50 -9.53 -17.09
N ASP A 136 -28.45 -9.23 -17.98
CA ASP A 136 -28.37 -9.56 -19.40
C ASP A 136 -27.96 -8.33 -20.22
N TRP A 137 -26.66 -8.06 -20.26
CA TRP A 137 -26.12 -6.87 -20.91
C TRP A 137 -26.41 -6.84 -22.42
N MET A 138 -26.78 -5.64 -22.92
CA MET A 138 -27.02 -5.39 -24.36
C MET A 138 -25.77 -5.64 -25.23
N GLY A 139 -24.57 -5.66 -24.64
CA GLY A 139 -23.32 -5.94 -25.33
C GLY A 139 -22.11 -5.66 -24.45
N GLY A 140 -20.91 -5.71 -25.03
CA GLY A 140 -19.66 -5.76 -24.28
C GLY A 140 -19.17 -7.19 -24.09
N ASN A 141 -17.86 -7.34 -23.97
CA ASN A 141 -17.10 -8.59 -23.95
C ASN A 141 -17.48 -9.55 -25.09
N THR A 142 -17.63 -9.02 -26.30
CA THR A 142 -17.96 -9.83 -27.49
C THR A 142 -16.71 -10.32 -28.22
N GLU A 143 -15.57 -9.71 -27.93
CA GLU A 143 -14.31 -9.98 -28.61
C GLU A 143 -13.46 -10.92 -27.77
N PRO A 144 -12.74 -11.88 -28.40
CA PRO A 144 -11.92 -12.83 -27.66
C PRO A 144 -10.85 -12.13 -26.81
N GLU A 145 -10.40 -10.94 -27.22
CA GLU A 145 -9.49 -10.12 -26.44
C GLU A 145 -10.11 -9.57 -25.15
N THR A 146 -11.32 -9.01 -25.20
CA THR A 146 -12.02 -8.45 -24.03
C THR A 146 -12.56 -9.56 -23.13
N ILE A 147 -13.03 -10.68 -23.68
CA ILE A 147 -13.38 -11.90 -22.94
C ILE A 147 -12.17 -12.43 -22.15
N PHE A 148 -10.97 -12.41 -22.73
CA PHE A 148 -9.77 -12.83 -22.00
C PHE A 148 -9.50 -11.95 -20.77
N ILE A 149 -9.72 -10.63 -20.88
CA ILE A 149 -9.58 -9.71 -19.74
C ILE A 149 -10.66 -9.95 -18.70
N GLN A 150 -11.89 -10.18 -19.15
CA GLN A 150 -13.02 -10.54 -18.31
C GLN A 150 -12.71 -11.80 -17.50
N ASP A 151 -12.40 -12.90 -18.18
CA ASP A 151 -12.05 -14.18 -17.59
C ASP A 151 -10.91 -14.03 -16.57
N LEU A 152 -9.85 -13.29 -16.92
CA LEU A 152 -8.71 -13.09 -16.03
C LEU A 152 -9.09 -12.32 -14.75
N THR A 153 -9.98 -11.35 -14.87
CA THR A 153 -10.38 -10.44 -13.79
C THR A 153 -11.41 -11.09 -12.87
N GLU A 154 -12.44 -11.71 -13.44
CA GLU A 154 -13.54 -12.36 -12.71
C GLU A 154 -13.11 -13.70 -12.09
N MET A 155 -12.19 -14.44 -12.72
CA MET A 155 -11.61 -15.64 -12.07
C MET A 155 -10.67 -15.29 -10.91
N ASN A 156 -10.26 -14.03 -10.80
CA ASN A 156 -9.44 -13.52 -9.71
C ASN A 156 -10.34 -12.97 -8.60
N ASP A 157 -11.22 -13.82 -8.07
CA ASP A 157 -12.11 -13.59 -6.93
C ASP A 157 -11.92 -14.77 -5.95
N ASP A 158 -10.92 -14.67 -5.08
CA ASP A 158 -10.54 -15.76 -4.17
C ASP A 158 -11.49 -15.87 -2.96
N ASP A 159 -12.20 -14.80 -2.61
CA ASP A 159 -13.14 -14.76 -1.46
C ASP A 159 -14.61 -14.97 -1.86
N GLY A 160 -14.92 -14.95 -3.15
CA GLY A 160 -16.21 -15.26 -3.73
C GLY A 160 -17.25 -14.15 -3.50
N ASP A 161 -16.80 -12.90 -3.39
CA ASP A 161 -17.66 -11.74 -3.15
C ASP A 161 -18.26 -11.15 -4.44
N GLY A 162 -17.87 -11.69 -5.61
CA GLY A 162 -18.34 -11.27 -6.93
C GLY A 162 -17.51 -10.14 -7.55
N ALA A 163 -16.47 -9.64 -6.86
CA ALA A 163 -15.56 -8.61 -7.36
C ALA A 163 -14.14 -9.14 -7.53
N SER A 164 -13.37 -8.50 -8.40
CA SER A 164 -11.97 -8.89 -8.59
C SER A 164 -11.10 -8.48 -7.40
N ASP A 165 -10.15 -9.34 -7.04
CA ASP A 165 -9.08 -9.06 -6.11
C ASP A 165 -8.01 -8.11 -6.66
N TYR A 166 -8.08 -7.73 -7.94
CA TYR A 166 -7.26 -6.65 -8.48
C TYR A 166 -7.69 -5.31 -7.89
N LYS A 167 -7.07 -4.89 -6.79
CA LYS A 167 -7.39 -3.60 -6.14
C LYS A 167 -6.97 -2.38 -6.96
N VAL A 168 -6.03 -2.54 -7.88
CA VAL A 168 -5.55 -1.48 -8.77
C VAL A 168 -5.26 -2.03 -10.16
N THR A 169 -5.54 -1.25 -11.20
CA THR A 169 -5.24 -1.59 -12.60
C THR A 169 -4.75 -0.37 -13.38
N ILE A 170 -3.95 -0.61 -14.42
CA ILE A 170 -3.53 0.43 -15.36
C ILE A 170 -3.73 -0.12 -16.76
N THR A 171 -4.28 0.70 -17.65
CA THR A 171 -4.23 0.48 -19.10
C THR A 171 -3.34 1.54 -19.77
N TRP A 172 -2.47 1.10 -20.67
CA TRP A 172 -1.54 1.97 -21.39
C TRP A 172 -2.09 2.31 -22.77
N HIS A 173 -2.28 3.59 -23.03
CA HIS A 173 -2.74 4.13 -24.30
C HIS A 173 -1.74 5.16 -24.82
N SER A 174 -1.88 5.54 -26.09
CA SER A 174 -1.27 6.76 -26.60
C SER A 174 -2.32 7.47 -27.46
N TYR A 175 -2.35 8.80 -27.52
CA TYR A 175 -1.42 9.76 -26.94
C TYR A 175 -2.17 10.91 -26.27
N SER A 176 -1.46 11.69 -25.45
CA SER A 176 -1.79 13.08 -25.02
C SER A 176 -0.98 13.52 -23.79
N GLU A 177 -0.20 12.63 -23.18
CA GLU A 177 0.48 12.87 -21.89
C GLU A 177 -0.51 13.12 -20.75
N LEU A 178 -1.47 12.20 -20.60
CA LEU A 178 -2.56 12.28 -19.61
C LEU A 178 -2.57 11.09 -18.65
N VAL A 179 -3.04 11.36 -17.44
CA VAL A 179 -3.49 10.36 -16.45
C VAL A 179 -5.00 10.50 -16.34
N LEU A 180 -5.74 9.51 -16.82
CA LEU A 180 -7.20 9.52 -16.83
C LEU A 180 -7.75 8.57 -15.78
N TYR A 181 -8.71 9.04 -14.98
CA TYR A 181 -9.46 8.25 -14.03
C TYR A 181 -10.96 8.23 -14.38
N PRO A 182 -11.74 7.23 -13.91
CA PRO A 182 -13.18 7.15 -14.13
C PRO A 182 -13.97 8.37 -13.62
N TRP A 183 -15.13 8.69 -14.17
CA TRP A 183 -15.84 7.95 -15.21
C TRP A 183 -15.53 8.46 -16.62
N GLY A 184 -15.70 7.60 -17.60
CA GLY A 184 -15.80 7.95 -19.01
C GLY A 184 -17.24 8.16 -19.47
N HIS A 185 -18.19 7.34 -18.97
CA HIS A 185 -19.55 7.23 -19.53
C HIS A 185 -20.46 8.42 -19.23
N CYS A 186 -20.20 9.16 -18.15
CA CYS A 186 -21.02 10.29 -17.73
C CYS A 186 -20.22 11.58 -17.64
N THR A 187 -20.88 12.71 -17.89
CA THR A 187 -20.32 14.07 -17.73
C THR A 187 -20.91 14.71 -16.48
N ASP A 188 -20.12 15.51 -15.76
CA ASP A 188 -20.51 16.15 -14.49
C ASP A 188 -20.93 15.13 -13.40
N CYS A 189 -20.33 13.93 -13.41
CA CYS A 189 -20.56 12.88 -12.45
C CYS A 189 -19.29 12.55 -11.68
N GLU A 190 -19.43 12.26 -10.39
CA GLU A 190 -18.32 11.89 -9.53
C GLU A 190 -18.43 10.41 -9.16
N THR A 191 -17.28 9.76 -9.05
CA THR A 191 -17.19 8.42 -8.47
C THR A 191 -17.39 8.49 -6.95
N THR A 192 -17.68 7.36 -6.31
CA THR A 192 -17.76 7.31 -4.83
C THR A 192 -16.43 7.69 -4.17
N ASP A 193 -15.31 7.34 -4.82
CA ASP A 193 -13.95 7.60 -4.35
C ASP A 193 -13.25 8.72 -5.15
N HIS A 194 -14.01 9.73 -5.58
CA HIS A 194 -13.54 10.75 -6.52
C HIS A 194 -12.25 11.46 -6.07
N GLU A 195 -12.23 11.97 -4.84
CA GLU A 195 -11.06 12.65 -4.27
C GLU A 195 -9.85 11.70 -4.14
N GLN A 196 -10.09 10.43 -3.84
CA GLN A 196 -9.02 9.43 -3.72
C GLN A 196 -8.41 9.08 -5.09
N LEU A 197 -9.24 8.99 -6.13
CA LEU A 197 -8.77 8.80 -7.51
C LEU A 197 -7.97 10.02 -7.98
N ILE A 198 -8.45 11.24 -7.69
CA ILE A 198 -7.71 12.47 -7.99
C ILE A 198 -6.35 12.46 -7.29
N TYR A 199 -6.31 12.14 -5.99
CA TYR A 199 -5.06 12.12 -5.22
C TYR A 199 -4.01 11.18 -5.83
N HIS A 200 -4.39 9.95 -6.16
CA HIS A 200 -3.47 8.98 -6.76
C HIS A 200 -3.09 9.37 -8.20
N GLY A 201 -4.04 9.89 -8.98
CA GLY A 201 -3.80 10.46 -10.30
C GLY A 201 -2.78 11.59 -10.25
N ASP A 202 -2.88 12.50 -9.28
CA ASP A 202 -1.95 13.61 -9.07
C ASP A 202 -0.55 13.12 -8.71
N LYS A 203 -0.42 12.03 -7.93
CA LYS A 203 0.88 11.42 -7.64
C LYS A 203 1.54 10.86 -8.90
N MET A 204 0.77 10.21 -9.78
CA MET A 204 1.30 9.71 -11.04
C MET A 204 1.61 10.85 -12.03
N ALA A 205 0.77 11.87 -12.07
CA ALA A 205 0.99 13.09 -12.85
C ALA A 205 2.25 13.85 -12.40
N GLU A 206 2.53 13.92 -11.09
CA GLU A 206 3.77 14.51 -10.57
C GLU A 206 5.02 13.73 -11.03
N MET A 207 4.94 12.39 -11.03
CA MET A 207 6.04 11.52 -11.49
C MET A 207 6.31 11.64 -13.00
N THR A 208 5.25 11.80 -13.78
CA THR A 208 5.31 11.78 -15.25
C THR A 208 5.26 13.16 -15.89
N LEU A 209 4.93 14.22 -15.15
CA LEU A 209 4.58 15.54 -15.70
C LEU A 209 3.44 15.49 -16.72
N TYR A 210 2.49 14.57 -16.53
CA TYR A 210 1.27 14.47 -17.31
C TYR A 210 0.15 15.27 -16.64
N ASP A 211 -0.91 15.59 -17.37
CA ASP A 211 -2.09 16.20 -16.77
C ASP A 211 -3.04 15.13 -16.24
N ASN A 212 -3.50 15.29 -14.98
CA ASN A 212 -4.49 14.42 -14.36
C ASN A 212 -5.89 14.99 -14.60
N MET A 213 -6.81 14.19 -15.14
CA MET A 213 -8.20 14.60 -15.39
C MET A 213 -9.15 13.41 -15.45
N GLN A 214 -10.44 13.67 -15.28
CA GLN A 214 -11.45 12.63 -15.47
C GLN A 214 -11.54 12.26 -16.95
N SER A 215 -11.77 10.98 -17.27
CA SER A 215 -11.84 10.49 -18.66
C SER A 215 -12.90 11.26 -19.48
N SER A 216 -14.08 11.49 -18.90
CA SER A 216 -15.17 12.25 -19.51
C SER A 216 -14.84 13.71 -19.85
N ASP A 217 -13.91 14.34 -19.13
CA ASP A 217 -13.49 15.73 -19.39
C ASP A 217 -12.68 15.85 -20.69
N LEU A 218 -12.04 14.76 -21.12
CA LEU A 218 -11.37 14.69 -22.42
C LEU A 218 -12.42 14.52 -23.52
N TYR A 219 -13.22 13.46 -23.42
CA TYR A 219 -14.47 13.24 -24.15
C TYR A 219 -15.23 12.04 -23.53
N PRO A 220 -16.58 12.00 -23.62
CA PRO A 220 -17.36 10.87 -23.10
C PRO A 220 -17.08 9.53 -23.82
N THR A 221 -16.96 8.45 -23.04
CA THR A 221 -16.69 7.07 -23.48
C THR A 221 -17.56 6.07 -22.75
N THR A 222 -18.14 5.12 -23.46
CA THR A 222 -18.95 4.03 -22.88
C THR A 222 -18.27 2.69 -23.10
N GLY A 223 -18.44 1.75 -22.16
CA GLY A 223 -17.85 0.41 -22.23
C GLY A 223 -16.31 0.41 -22.28
N ASP A 224 -15.66 1.32 -21.55
CA ASP A 224 -14.19 1.34 -21.46
C ASP A 224 -13.65 0.49 -20.30
N PHE A 225 -12.36 0.16 -20.38
CA PHE A 225 -11.69 -0.73 -19.42
C PHE A 225 -11.73 -0.21 -17.98
N CYS A 226 -11.56 1.10 -17.78
CA CYS A 226 -11.43 1.64 -16.42
C CYS A 226 -12.76 1.88 -15.75
N ASP A 227 -13.81 2.25 -16.49
CA ASP A 227 -15.17 2.29 -15.98
C ASP A 227 -15.60 0.89 -15.53
N TRP A 228 -15.31 -0.15 -16.31
CA TRP A 228 -15.62 -1.53 -15.93
C TRP A 228 -14.85 -2.01 -14.69
N HIS A 229 -13.53 -1.79 -14.66
CA HIS A 229 -12.72 -2.20 -13.50
C HIS A 229 -13.11 -1.47 -12.21
N TYR A 230 -13.41 -0.18 -12.27
CA TYR A 230 -13.80 0.59 -11.09
C TYR A 230 -15.25 0.31 -10.69
N GLY A 231 -16.17 0.29 -11.66
CA GLY A 231 -17.60 0.15 -11.41
C GLY A 231 -18.05 -1.23 -10.97
N VAL A 232 -17.55 -2.28 -11.63
CA VAL A 232 -17.93 -3.67 -11.31
C VAL A 232 -17.07 -4.21 -10.17
N HIS A 233 -15.77 -3.92 -10.17
CA HIS A 233 -14.82 -4.60 -9.28
C HIS A 233 -14.20 -3.72 -8.20
N GLY A 234 -14.56 -2.43 -8.10
CA GLY A 234 -13.98 -1.51 -7.12
C GLY A 234 -12.46 -1.30 -7.29
N SER A 235 -11.93 -1.63 -8.48
CA SER A 235 -10.50 -1.52 -8.78
C SER A 235 -10.14 -0.09 -9.12
N TYR A 236 -9.12 0.48 -8.47
CA TYR A 236 -8.61 1.80 -8.82
C TYR A 236 -7.88 1.71 -10.16
N CYS A 237 -8.58 2.08 -11.24
CA CYS A 237 -8.08 2.01 -12.60
C CYS A 237 -7.65 3.37 -13.14
N TYR A 238 -6.56 3.38 -13.91
CA TYR A 238 -6.11 4.55 -14.66
C TYR A 238 -5.76 4.22 -16.10
N THR A 239 -6.19 5.09 -17.02
CA THR A 239 -5.72 5.09 -18.40
C THR A 239 -4.57 6.09 -18.51
N ILE A 240 -3.39 5.61 -18.91
CA ILE A 240 -2.21 6.46 -19.10
C ILE A 240 -1.98 6.68 -20.58
N GLU A 241 -2.22 7.90 -21.05
CA GLU A 241 -2.02 8.31 -22.44
C GLU A 241 -0.58 8.78 -22.65
N ILE A 242 0.32 7.90 -23.09
CA ILE A 242 1.75 8.21 -23.20
C ILE A 242 2.11 8.92 -24.49
N GLY A 243 3.12 9.78 -24.41
CA GLY A 243 3.69 10.46 -25.56
C GLY A 243 2.69 11.37 -26.29
N THR A 244 3.05 11.73 -27.52
CA THR A 244 2.44 12.81 -28.31
C THR A 244 1.91 12.37 -29.68
N ALA A 245 1.99 11.08 -29.98
CA ALA A 245 1.68 10.47 -31.28
C ALA A 245 1.51 8.94 -31.11
N PHE A 246 0.75 8.31 -32.03
CA PHE A 246 0.59 6.85 -32.05
C PHE A 246 1.87 6.15 -32.54
N HIS A 247 2.50 6.68 -33.60
CA HIS A 247 3.80 6.20 -34.09
C HIS A 247 4.91 7.20 -33.70
N GLN A 248 5.49 6.98 -32.53
CA GLN A 248 6.63 7.76 -32.03
C GLN A 248 7.89 7.54 -32.85
N GLN A 249 8.76 8.55 -32.88
CA GLN A 249 10.10 8.36 -33.43
C GLN A 249 10.87 7.34 -32.57
N PRO A 250 11.63 6.41 -33.18
CA PRO A 250 12.37 5.38 -32.43
C PRO A 250 13.28 5.94 -31.33
N GLU A 251 13.85 7.12 -31.53
CA GLU A 251 14.69 7.85 -30.56
C GLU A 251 13.95 8.26 -29.28
N ASP A 252 12.65 8.53 -29.35
CA ASP A 252 11.86 9.02 -28.21
C ASP A 252 11.37 7.88 -27.32
N ILE A 253 11.33 6.64 -27.82
CA ILE A 253 10.81 5.46 -27.11
C ILE A 253 11.48 5.28 -25.74
N ASN A 254 12.81 5.38 -25.69
CA ASN A 254 13.54 5.20 -24.44
C ASN A 254 13.22 6.28 -23.41
N HIS A 255 13.05 7.52 -23.87
CA HIS A 255 12.71 8.64 -22.99
C HIS A 255 11.29 8.46 -22.43
N ILE A 256 10.32 8.12 -23.28
CA ILE A 256 8.93 7.87 -22.87
C ILE A 256 8.85 6.71 -21.88
N ALA A 257 9.54 5.59 -22.16
CA ALA A 257 9.54 4.43 -21.26
C ALA A 257 10.13 4.75 -19.88
N VAL A 258 11.24 5.50 -19.81
CA VAL A 258 11.86 5.89 -18.54
C VAL A 258 11.00 6.89 -17.78
N ARG A 259 10.37 7.84 -18.46
CA ARG A 259 9.47 8.85 -17.86
C ARG A 259 8.28 8.19 -17.14
N ASN A 260 7.80 7.06 -17.64
CA ASN A 260 6.64 6.34 -17.09
C ASN A 260 7.01 5.21 -16.11
N LEU A 261 8.30 4.96 -15.86
CA LEU A 261 8.76 3.81 -15.07
C LEU A 261 8.22 3.82 -13.63
N GLY A 262 8.01 5.00 -13.03
CA GLY A 262 7.52 5.12 -11.65
C GLY A 262 6.06 4.70 -11.46
N VAL A 263 5.23 4.85 -12.49
CA VAL A 263 3.78 4.64 -12.41
C VAL A 263 3.40 3.21 -12.00
N PRO A 264 3.93 2.14 -12.63
CA PRO A 264 3.67 0.77 -12.18
C PRO A 264 4.12 0.49 -10.74
N PHE A 265 5.27 1.03 -10.31
CA PHE A 265 5.76 0.81 -8.94
C PHE A 265 4.87 1.50 -7.91
N TYR A 266 4.39 2.71 -8.23
CA TYR A 266 3.43 3.40 -7.40
C TYR A 266 2.11 2.63 -7.26
N MET A 267 1.58 2.12 -8.37
CA MET A 267 0.36 1.30 -8.33
C MET A 267 0.54 0.04 -7.49
N ILE A 268 1.69 -0.64 -7.61
CA ILE A 268 2.02 -1.77 -6.74
C ILE A 268 2.06 -1.35 -5.26
N GLU A 269 2.66 -0.19 -4.96
CA GLU A 269 2.74 0.34 -3.60
C GLU A 269 1.35 0.58 -3.00
N ILE A 270 0.39 1.07 -3.78
CA ILE A 270 -0.96 1.37 -3.30
C ILE A 270 -1.94 0.19 -3.36
N SER A 271 -1.54 -0.94 -3.94
CA SER A 271 -2.41 -2.08 -4.23
C SER A 271 -2.95 -2.84 -3.01
N ASP A 272 -2.41 -2.61 -1.81
CA ASP A 272 -2.88 -3.24 -0.58
C ASP A 272 -4.18 -2.63 -0.06
N ALA A 273 -4.34 -1.31 -0.13
CA ALA A 273 -5.55 -0.58 0.20
C ALA A 273 -5.49 0.84 -0.40
N PRO A 274 -5.84 1.00 -1.69
CA PRO A 274 -5.68 2.28 -2.39
C PRO A 274 -6.48 3.40 -1.72
N ARG A 275 -7.77 3.17 -1.41
CA ARG A 275 -8.63 4.12 -0.71
C ARG A 275 -8.02 4.65 0.58
N ASP A 276 -7.62 3.75 1.48
CA ASP A 276 -7.00 4.10 2.76
C ASP A 276 -5.75 4.94 2.52
N ARG A 277 -4.88 4.55 1.57
CA ARG A 277 -3.64 5.28 1.29
C ARG A 277 -3.89 6.69 0.76
N ALA A 278 -4.91 6.88 -0.06
CA ALA A 278 -5.32 8.22 -0.47
C ALA A 278 -5.83 9.02 0.73
N ASP A 279 -6.73 8.47 1.55
CA ASP A 279 -7.26 9.14 2.73
C ASP A 279 -6.15 9.56 3.70
N LEU A 280 -5.14 8.72 3.86
CA LEU A 280 -3.94 9.02 4.65
C LEU A 280 -3.08 10.10 4.03
N GLY A 281 -2.83 10.02 2.72
CA GLY A 281 -2.11 11.05 1.97
C GLY A 281 -2.77 12.42 2.07
N MET A 282 -4.10 12.46 1.95
CA MET A 282 -4.92 13.68 2.03
C MET A 282 -5.05 14.21 3.47
N SER A 283 -5.18 13.33 4.46
CA SER A 283 -5.24 13.71 5.89
C SER A 283 -3.89 14.14 6.47
N ASN A 284 -2.83 14.16 5.65
CA ASN A 284 -1.49 14.60 5.98
C ASN A 284 -0.93 13.82 7.18
N MET A 285 -0.56 12.55 6.94
CA MET A 285 0.04 11.62 7.91
C MET A 285 1.14 12.20 8.80
N SER A 286 1.80 13.28 8.37
CA SER A 286 2.80 14.01 9.15
C SER A 286 2.32 14.52 10.52
N ARG A 287 1.00 14.54 10.78
CA ARG A 287 0.43 14.87 12.08
C ARG A 287 0.57 13.74 13.12
N GLN A 288 0.68 12.50 12.68
CA GLN A 288 0.77 11.31 13.54
C GLN A 288 2.22 11.04 13.90
N TRP A 289 2.49 10.53 15.09
CA TRP A 289 3.87 10.31 15.54
C TRP A 289 3.99 9.20 16.59
N LEU A 290 5.12 8.49 16.53
CA LEU A 290 5.57 7.57 17.56
C LEU A 290 6.50 8.33 18.53
N ALA A 291 6.37 8.10 19.83
CA ALA A 291 7.17 8.76 20.84
C ALA A 291 8.66 8.63 20.54
N SER A 292 9.36 9.76 20.50
CA SER A 292 10.81 9.80 20.30
C SER A 292 11.53 9.28 21.56
N PRO A 293 12.79 8.81 21.46
CA PRO A 293 13.55 8.37 22.65
C PRO A 293 13.65 9.40 23.78
N GLU A 294 13.54 10.69 23.47
CA GLU A 294 13.60 11.77 24.46
C GLU A 294 12.29 11.94 25.25
N ASP A 295 11.17 11.52 24.65
CA ASP A 295 9.82 11.66 25.23
C ASP A 295 9.36 10.41 25.99
N VAL A 296 10.03 9.27 25.75
CA VAL A 296 9.72 8.00 26.44
C VAL A 296 10.12 8.08 27.91
N LYS A 297 9.11 7.97 28.80
CA LYS A 297 9.32 7.92 30.25
C LYS A 297 9.60 6.48 30.70
N ILE A 298 10.87 6.18 30.98
CA ILE A 298 11.28 4.88 31.50
C ILE A 298 10.91 4.79 33.00
N PRO A 299 10.02 3.86 33.43
CA PRO A 299 9.68 3.70 34.83
C PRO A 299 10.80 2.98 35.61
N ASP A 300 10.89 3.23 36.91
CA ASP A 300 11.89 2.60 37.81
C ASP A 300 11.75 1.08 37.87
N THR A 301 10.55 0.53 37.65
CA THR A 301 10.29 -0.91 37.61
C THR A 301 9.18 -1.21 36.60
N GLY A 302 9.31 -2.30 35.86
CA GLY A 302 8.27 -2.81 34.95
C GLY A 302 8.45 -2.41 33.49
N SER A 303 7.41 -2.64 32.70
CA SER A 303 7.42 -2.44 31.25
C SER A 303 7.59 -0.97 30.86
N ILE A 304 8.22 -0.73 29.72
CA ILE A 304 8.45 0.61 29.18
C ILE A 304 7.28 0.97 28.26
N PRO A 305 6.50 2.01 28.56
CA PRO A 305 5.38 2.42 27.71
C PRO A 305 5.90 3.20 26.51
N ILE A 306 5.71 2.66 25.31
CA ILE A 306 5.92 3.37 24.05
C ILE A 306 4.57 3.90 23.56
N GLU A 307 4.50 5.20 23.34
CA GLU A 307 3.26 5.89 22.97
C GLU A 307 3.22 6.15 21.46
N LEU A 308 2.10 5.85 20.83
CA LEU A 308 1.79 6.18 19.44
C LEU A 308 0.56 7.09 19.43
N CYS A 309 0.69 8.26 18.81
CA CYS A 309 -0.38 9.24 18.70
C CYS A 309 -0.96 9.23 17.29
N LEU A 310 -2.25 8.92 17.18
CA LEU A 310 -2.98 8.82 15.93
C LEU A 310 -4.08 9.88 15.87
N ASP A 311 -4.49 10.24 14.65
CA ASP A 311 -5.66 11.11 14.48
C ASP A 311 -6.92 10.37 14.95
N ALA A 312 -7.87 11.05 15.59
CA ALA A 312 -9.09 10.42 16.06
C ALA A 312 -9.97 9.88 14.92
N SER A 313 -9.85 10.40 13.70
CA SER A 313 -10.52 9.84 12.53
C SER A 313 -9.76 8.69 11.87
N PHE A 314 -8.54 8.39 12.32
CA PHE A 314 -7.73 7.33 11.72
C PHE A 314 -8.34 5.95 12.07
N PRO A 315 -8.73 5.14 11.07
CA PRO A 315 -9.28 3.82 11.32
C PRO A 315 -8.15 2.84 11.66
N TYR A 316 -8.00 2.41 12.93
CA TYR A 316 -7.00 1.42 13.34
C TYR A 316 -7.63 0.17 13.95
N THR A 317 -6.90 -0.95 13.90
CA THR A 317 -7.23 -2.19 14.64
C THR A 317 -6.22 -2.45 15.75
N LEU A 318 -6.62 -3.15 16.82
CA LEU A 318 -5.75 -3.59 17.91
C LEU A 318 -5.32 -5.07 17.78
N ASP A 319 -5.59 -5.70 16.63
CA ASP A 319 -5.11 -7.05 16.36
C ASP A 319 -3.57 -7.07 16.33
N LEU A 320 -2.97 -7.91 17.18
CA LEU A 320 -1.51 -8.06 17.30
C LEU A 320 -0.83 -8.37 15.96
N ASN A 321 -1.50 -9.08 15.05
CA ASN A 321 -0.92 -9.41 13.75
C ASN A 321 -0.80 -8.19 12.82
N LYS A 322 -1.61 -7.15 13.05
CA LYS A 322 -1.69 -5.95 12.20
C LYS A 322 -1.07 -4.72 12.88
N THR A 323 -1.32 -4.55 14.18
CA THR A 323 -0.92 -3.37 14.95
C THR A 323 -0.12 -3.78 16.18
N HIS A 324 1.19 -3.51 16.17
CA HIS A 324 2.10 -3.88 17.25
C HIS A 324 3.38 -3.04 17.23
N THR A 325 4.02 -2.91 18.39
CA THR A 325 5.40 -2.40 18.47
C THR A 325 6.38 -3.54 18.37
N MET A 326 7.25 -3.48 17.37
CA MET A 326 8.41 -4.36 17.24
C MET A 326 9.56 -3.80 18.07
N TRP A 327 10.23 -4.64 18.84
CA TRP A 327 11.40 -4.24 19.62
C TRP A 327 12.43 -5.35 19.73
N ARG A 328 13.69 -4.99 19.98
CA ARG A 328 14.77 -5.91 20.31
C ARG A 328 15.73 -5.26 21.29
N LEU A 329 16.28 -6.06 22.22
CA LEU A 329 17.27 -5.62 23.18
C LEU A 329 18.67 -6.01 22.68
N ILE A 330 19.55 -5.03 22.57
CA ILE A 330 20.94 -5.22 22.19
C ILE A 330 21.79 -5.11 23.44
N LYS A 331 22.44 -6.22 23.80
CA LYS A 331 23.27 -6.32 25.00
C LYS A 331 24.75 -6.12 24.66
N PRO A 332 25.53 -5.42 25.51
CA PRO A 332 26.97 -5.33 25.34
C PRO A 332 27.62 -6.69 25.60
N THR A 333 28.54 -7.11 24.73
CA THR A 333 29.30 -8.34 24.95
C THR A 333 30.26 -8.18 26.13
N ARG A 334 30.08 -9.01 27.16
CA ARG A 334 30.89 -8.99 28.39
C ARG A 334 32.32 -9.56 28.22
N GLN A 335 32.81 -9.70 26.98
CA GLN A 335 34.09 -10.35 26.68
C GLN A 335 35.28 -9.42 26.44
N GLN A 336 35.14 -8.10 26.55
CA GLN A 336 36.31 -7.19 26.52
C GLN A 336 36.29 -6.20 27.68
N SER A 337 37.47 -6.02 28.29
CA SER A 337 37.72 -5.03 29.35
C SER A 337 37.22 -3.64 28.97
N ASP A 338 36.91 -2.82 29.97
CA ASP A 338 36.39 -1.43 29.98
C ASP A 338 37.00 -0.40 28.99
N TYR A 339 37.89 -0.79 28.08
CA TYR A 339 38.61 0.05 27.12
C TYR A 339 38.65 -0.49 25.67
N GLY A 340 37.82 -1.47 25.29
CA GLY A 340 37.71 -1.98 23.91
C GLY A 340 36.42 -1.56 23.18
N PRO A 341 36.39 -1.51 21.83
CA PRO A 341 35.15 -1.26 21.08
C PRO A 341 34.17 -2.42 21.28
N THR A 342 32.99 -2.12 21.82
CA THR A 342 31.95 -3.11 22.14
C THR A 342 31.36 -3.68 20.86
N GLU A 343 31.47 -5.00 20.67
CA GLU A 343 30.69 -5.70 19.65
C GLU A 343 29.30 -5.97 20.20
N TRP A 344 28.28 -5.48 19.49
CA TRP A 344 26.88 -5.59 19.87
C TRP A 344 26.29 -6.88 19.29
N ILE A 345 25.62 -7.69 20.11
CA ILE A 345 24.86 -8.86 19.62
C ILE A 345 23.42 -8.41 19.44
N GLU A 346 22.94 -8.47 18.20
CA GLU A 346 21.54 -8.23 17.88
C GLU A 346 20.71 -9.48 18.21
N GLU A 347 19.64 -9.29 19.00
CA GLU A 347 18.62 -10.31 19.23
C GLU A 347 17.52 -10.23 18.14
N ASP A 348 16.74 -11.31 17.99
CA ASP A 348 15.58 -11.35 17.10
C ASP A 348 14.50 -10.34 17.55
N TRP A 349 13.75 -9.80 16.59
CA TRP A 349 12.66 -8.88 16.88
C TRP A 349 11.50 -9.58 17.60
N GLN A 350 10.99 -8.92 18.63
CA GLN A 350 9.80 -9.31 19.39
C GLN A 350 8.68 -8.31 19.14
N SER A 351 7.43 -8.72 19.32
CA SER A 351 6.26 -7.87 19.11
C SER A 351 5.44 -7.73 20.38
N THR A 352 4.98 -6.51 20.65
CA THR A 352 4.12 -6.18 21.79
C THR A 352 2.85 -5.50 21.28
N ALA A 353 1.69 -5.92 21.80
CA ALA A 353 0.40 -5.34 21.43
C ALA A 353 0.27 -3.89 21.93
N PHE A 354 -0.50 -3.10 21.19
CA PHE A 354 -0.98 -1.80 21.67
C PHE A 354 -2.24 -1.95 22.51
N GLU A 355 -2.35 -1.12 23.54
CA GLU A 355 -3.55 -0.91 24.34
C GLU A 355 -4.01 0.55 24.15
N GLU A 356 -5.31 0.74 23.99
CA GLU A 356 -5.88 2.08 23.89
C GLU A 356 -5.90 2.75 25.28
N SER A 357 -5.38 3.98 25.33
CA SER A 357 -5.40 4.79 26.54
C SER A 357 -6.64 5.70 26.54
N GLU A 358 -7.24 5.94 27.72
CA GLU A 358 -8.31 6.92 27.87
C GLU A 358 -7.81 8.38 27.69
N ASP A 359 -6.49 8.58 27.82
CA ASP A 359 -5.85 9.87 27.64
C ASP A 359 -5.71 10.23 26.16
N LYS A 360 -6.07 11.47 25.78
CA LYS A 360 -5.81 11.99 24.43
C LYS A 360 -4.36 12.44 24.28
N CYS A 361 -3.84 12.40 23.06
CA CYS A 361 -2.53 12.90 22.70
C CYS A 361 -2.62 14.16 21.83
N THR A 362 -1.54 14.93 21.78
CA THR A 362 -1.44 16.10 20.90
C THR A 362 -0.73 15.70 19.61
N LEU A 363 -1.39 15.87 18.48
CA LEU A 363 -0.84 15.65 17.15
C LEU A 363 0.29 16.65 16.84
N ALA A 364 1.11 16.37 15.84
CA ALA A 364 2.29 17.19 15.51
C ALA A 364 1.93 18.62 15.05
N ASP A 365 0.70 18.86 14.63
CA ASP A 365 0.15 20.17 14.28
C ASP A 365 -0.38 20.97 15.49
N GLY A 366 -0.37 20.36 16.68
CA GLY A 366 -0.83 20.95 17.93
C GLY A 366 -2.30 20.68 18.26
N ASP A 367 -3.03 19.89 17.46
CA ASP A 367 -4.38 19.46 17.80
C ASP A 367 -4.35 18.45 18.96
N VAL A 368 -5.15 18.68 20.00
CA VAL A 368 -5.19 17.88 21.24
C VAL A 368 -6.19 16.71 21.13
N ASN A 369 -6.81 16.52 19.95
CA ASN A 369 -7.84 15.51 19.75
C ASN A 369 -7.31 14.15 19.28
N GLY A 370 -6.02 13.85 19.41
CA GLY A 370 -5.47 12.56 18.98
C GLY A 370 -5.80 11.40 19.91
N SER A 371 -5.96 10.21 19.33
CA SER A 371 -6.10 8.94 20.05
C SER A 371 -4.74 8.38 20.44
N LYS A 372 -4.57 8.00 21.71
CA LYS A 372 -3.29 7.53 22.24
C LYS A 372 -3.29 6.01 22.39
N LEU A 373 -2.35 5.37 21.72
CA LEU A 373 -2.06 3.95 21.88
C LEU A 373 -0.76 3.76 22.66
N VAL A 374 -0.74 2.79 23.58
CA VAL A 374 0.44 2.51 24.41
C VAL A 374 0.83 1.04 24.29
N ALA A 375 2.07 0.77 23.90
CA ALA A 375 2.65 -0.57 23.89
C ALA A 375 3.62 -0.71 25.08
N ASN A 376 3.33 -1.65 25.98
CA ASN A 376 4.11 -1.86 27.21
C ASN A 376 5.23 -2.88 26.98
N ILE A 377 6.40 -2.42 26.52
CA ILE A 377 7.54 -3.29 26.18
C ILE A 377 8.10 -3.98 27.44
N PRO A 378 8.13 -5.33 27.50
CA PRO A 378 8.54 -6.07 28.69
C PRO A 378 10.07 -6.25 28.75
N VAL A 379 10.82 -5.15 28.91
CA VAL A 379 12.28 -5.21 29.14
C VAL A 379 12.54 -5.54 30.63
N PRO A 380 13.31 -6.61 30.96
CA PRO A 380 13.64 -6.95 32.34
C PRO A 380 14.36 -5.81 33.07
N ASP A 381 14.08 -5.64 34.36
CA ASP A 381 14.67 -4.56 35.17
C ASP A 381 16.18 -4.79 35.48
N ASP A 382 16.66 -6.03 35.36
CA ASP A 382 18.04 -6.44 35.66
C ASP A 382 18.98 -6.41 34.44
N GLU A 383 18.47 -6.00 33.28
CA GLU A 383 19.22 -5.91 32.04
C GLU A 383 19.58 -4.45 31.72
N SER A 384 20.73 -4.25 31.08
CA SER A 384 21.17 -2.94 30.58
C SER A 384 21.65 -3.07 29.13
N GLY A 385 21.30 -2.11 28.29
CA GLY A 385 21.65 -2.15 26.87
C GLY A 385 20.87 -1.13 26.06
N ILE A 386 20.78 -1.38 24.77
CA ILE A 386 20.10 -0.50 23.83
C ILE A 386 18.87 -1.21 23.29
N VAL A 387 17.70 -0.60 23.40
CA VAL A 387 16.45 -1.09 22.81
C VAL A 387 16.25 -0.42 21.47
N HIS A 388 16.16 -1.21 20.40
CA HIS A 388 15.65 -0.73 19.13
C HIS A 388 14.14 -0.98 19.10
N TYR A 389 13.36 0.01 18.69
CA TYR A 389 11.92 -0.15 18.56
C TYR A 389 11.38 0.59 17.33
N LYS A 390 10.32 0.03 16.75
CA LYS A 390 9.50 0.62 15.70
C LYS A 390 8.07 0.08 15.83
N SER A 391 7.10 0.76 15.28
CA SER A 391 5.69 0.36 15.37
C SER A 391 5.11 0.09 13.99
N MET A 392 4.33 -0.97 13.91
CA MET A 392 3.54 -1.35 12.75
C MET A 392 2.09 -1.04 13.09
N LEU A 393 1.40 -0.33 12.21
CA LEU A 393 -0.02 -0.01 12.36
C LEU A 393 -0.81 -0.59 11.20
N GLY A 394 -1.94 -1.21 11.51
CA GLY A 394 -2.92 -1.65 10.53
C GLY A 394 -4.27 -0.97 10.72
N THR A 395 -5.01 -0.83 9.63
CA THR A 395 -6.36 -0.27 9.60
C THR A 395 -7.43 -1.36 9.71
N THR A 396 -8.65 -0.95 10.03
CA THR A 396 -9.82 -1.85 9.99
C THR A 396 -10.19 -2.27 8.58
N SER A 397 -9.86 -1.45 7.58
CA SER A 397 -10.15 -1.63 6.15
C SER A 397 -9.20 -2.60 5.46
N GLY A 398 -8.11 -3.01 6.12
CA GLY A 398 -7.22 -4.07 5.62
C GLY A 398 -5.80 -3.63 5.33
N LEU A 399 -5.53 -2.31 5.29
CA LEU A 399 -4.17 -1.79 5.22
C LEU A 399 -3.38 -2.33 6.41
N SER A 400 -2.26 -2.97 6.14
CA SER A 400 -1.38 -3.50 7.17
C SER A 400 0.02 -2.96 6.94
N MET A 401 0.77 -2.72 8.01
CA MET A 401 2.19 -2.33 7.97
C MET A 401 2.49 -0.87 7.65
N LEU A 402 1.73 0.09 8.16
CA LEU A 402 2.26 1.46 8.28
C LEU A 402 3.37 1.46 9.32
N GLU A 403 4.60 1.71 8.87
CA GLU A 403 5.77 1.73 9.73
C GLU A 403 5.99 3.11 10.34
N TYR A 404 6.20 3.13 11.66
CA TYR A 404 6.63 4.30 12.40
C TYR A 404 7.94 3.99 13.14
N PRO A 405 9.05 4.71 12.88
CA PRO A 405 9.21 5.73 11.84
C PRO A 405 9.19 5.15 10.43
N GLU A 406 8.89 5.98 9.43
CA GLU A 406 8.75 5.57 8.03
C GLU A 406 10.04 4.94 7.44
N TYR A 407 9.88 4.18 6.35
CA TYR A 407 10.97 3.60 5.55
C TYR A 407 11.91 2.63 6.29
N GLY A 408 11.36 1.75 7.14
CA GLY A 408 12.16 0.73 7.83
C GLY A 408 13.11 1.27 8.88
N GLN A 409 12.97 2.55 9.26
CA GLN A 409 13.74 3.12 10.34
C GLN A 409 13.26 2.61 11.70
N TYR A 410 14.09 2.81 12.72
CA TYR A 410 13.78 2.45 14.10
C TYR A 410 14.39 3.47 15.05
N TYR A 411 13.75 3.65 16.19
CA TYR A 411 14.29 4.46 17.27
C TYR A 411 15.19 3.65 18.19
N VAL A 412 16.09 4.37 18.86
CA VAL A 412 17.14 3.80 19.72
C VAL A 412 16.98 4.38 21.12
N LEU A 413 16.71 3.52 22.09
CA LEU A 413 16.49 3.89 23.49
C LEU A 413 17.56 3.24 24.38
N ASP A 414 18.28 4.05 25.17
CA ASP A 414 19.28 3.54 26.13
C ASP A 414 18.59 3.13 27.43
N ILE A 415 18.75 1.87 27.83
CA ILE A 415 18.21 1.31 29.06
C ILE A 415 19.33 1.00 30.04
N VAL A 416 19.29 1.70 31.16
CA VAL A 416 20.17 1.47 32.31
C VAL A 416 19.57 0.40 33.21
N TYR A 417 20.42 -0.27 34.00
CA TYR A 417 19.98 -1.22 35.04
C TYR A 417 19.00 -0.56 36.03
N ARG A 418 17.82 -1.16 36.23
CA ARG A 418 16.72 -0.60 37.04
C ARG A 418 16.39 -1.40 38.31
N ALA A 419 16.84 -2.65 38.40
CA ALA A 419 16.51 -3.50 39.53
C ALA A 419 17.08 -2.94 40.86
N PRO A 420 16.37 -3.11 41.98
CA PRO A 420 16.79 -2.56 43.26
C PRO A 420 18.13 -3.18 43.72
N TYR A 421 19.09 -2.33 44.07
CA TYR A 421 20.40 -2.74 44.58
C TYR A 421 20.31 -3.38 45.97
N GLY A 422 20.02 -4.68 46.00
CA GLY A 422 20.13 -5.51 47.20
C GLY A 422 19.01 -5.30 48.23
N ASN A 423 18.88 -6.29 49.12
CA ASN A 423 17.88 -6.27 50.20
C ASN A 423 18.47 -5.57 51.43
N ILE A 424 17.83 -4.50 51.91
CA ILE A 424 18.25 -3.73 53.09
C ILE A 424 18.44 -4.63 54.32
N GLY A 425 17.58 -5.64 54.51
CA GLY A 425 17.69 -6.59 55.60
C GLY A 425 18.94 -7.47 55.49
N ALA A 426 19.27 -7.94 54.29
CA ALA A 426 20.49 -8.69 54.05
C ALA A 426 21.74 -7.80 54.19
N ALA A 427 21.67 -6.55 53.74
CA ALA A 427 22.76 -5.57 53.89
C ALA A 427 23.00 -5.22 55.37
N LEU A 428 21.94 -5.01 56.16
CA LEU A 428 22.04 -4.79 57.60
C LEU A 428 22.55 -6.03 58.34
N PHE A 429 22.12 -7.22 57.93
CA PHE A 429 22.61 -8.47 58.50
C PHE A 429 24.12 -8.66 58.23
N LEU A 430 24.56 -8.42 56.99
CA LEU A 430 25.99 -8.43 56.64
C LEU A 430 26.75 -7.36 57.43
N PHE A 431 26.18 -6.15 57.56
CA PHE A 431 26.78 -5.07 58.35
C PHE A 431 26.95 -5.47 59.82
N ILE A 432 25.94 -6.10 60.44
CA ILE A 432 26.01 -6.57 61.83
C ILE A 432 27.10 -7.66 61.97
N ILE A 433 27.19 -8.59 61.02
CA ILE A 433 28.23 -9.62 61.00
C ILE A 433 29.62 -8.96 60.91
N VAL A 434 29.82 -8.04 59.97
CA VAL A 434 31.10 -7.36 59.81
C VAL A 434 31.44 -6.53 61.06
N ALA A 435 30.48 -5.79 61.61
CA ALA A 435 30.68 -5.03 62.84
C ALA A 435 31.05 -5.93 64.02
N THR A 436 30.37 -7.07 64.22
CA THR A 436 30.69 -7.99 65.31
C THR A 436 32.04 -8.66 65.15
N PHE A 437 32.37 -9.18 63.96
CA PHE A 437 33.64 -9.89 63.77
C PHE A 437 34.84 -8.94 63.64
N VAL A 438 34.71 -7.83 62.90
CA VAL A 438 35.83 -6.91 62.68
C VAL A 438 36.04 -5.98 63.88
N TRP A 439 34.97 -5.35 64.38
CA TRP A 439 35.12 -4.40 65.49
C TRP A 439 35.17 -5.11 66.84
N GLY A 440 34.43 -6.21 67.00
CA GLY A 440 34.59 -7.09 68.16
C GLY A 440 35.96 -7.76 68.19
N GLY A 441 36.47 -8.22 67.03
CA GLY A 441 37.83 -8.75 66.90
C GLY A 441 38.91 -7.71 67.22
N LEU A 442 38.77 -6.49 66.71
CA LEU A 442 39.67 -5.37 67.02
C LEU A 442 39.63 -4.99 68.51
N GLY A 443 38.45 -5.00 69.13
CA GLY A 443 38.28 -4.75 70.55
C GLY A 443 38.97 -5.79 71.43
N ILE A 444 38.89 -7.07 71.06
CA ILE A 444 39.59 -8.15 71.77
C ILE A 444 41.11 -8.03 71.56
N ALA A 445 41.57 -7.76 70.34
CA ALA A 445 42.98 -7.56 70.05
C ALA A 445 43.58 -6.36 70.80
N LEU A 446 42.85 -5.24 70.88
CA LEU A 446 43.23 -4.07 71.67
C LEU A 446 43.29 -4.39 73.17
N ARG A 447 42.33 -5.16 73.67
CA ARG A 447 42.32 -5.60 75.07
C ARG A 447 43.53 -6.46 75.39
N GLU A 448 43.89 -7.40 74.52
CA GLU A 448 45.05 -8.27 74.72
C GLU A 448 46.37 -7.48 74.68
N MET A 449 46.51 -6.54 73.73
CA MET A 449 47.69 -5.66 73.67
C MET A 449 47.82 -4.74 74.88
N LEU A 450 46.71 -4.29 75.47
CA LEU A 450 46.72 -3.47 76.69
C LEU A 450 46.97 -4.32 77.95
N ALA A 451 46.50 -5.57 77.99
CA ALA A 451 46.76 -6.51 79.08
C ALA A 451 48.24 -6.91 79.15
N ASP A 452 48.88 -7.17 78.01
CA ASP A 452 50.34 -7.40 77.93
C ASP A 452 51.14 -6.15 78.34
N GLY A 453 50.60 -4.96 78.09
CA GLY A 453 51.16 -3.69 78.55
C GLY A 453 51.21 -3.58 80.08
N GLU A 454 50.15 -3.99 80.78
CA GLU A 454 50.07 -3.97 82.24
C GLU A 454 50.97 -5.02 82.91
N GLU A 455 51.11 -6.23 82.34
CA GLU A 455 52.06 -7.23 82.85
C GLU A 455 53.52 -6.78 82.70
N SER A 456 53.88 -6.08 81.61
CA SER A 456 55.23 -5.55 81.41
C SER A 456 55.58 -4.43 82.40
N LEU A 457 54.61 -3.58 82.75
CA LEU A 457 54.75 -2.51 83.75
C LEU A 457 54.83 -3.06 85.18
N ALA A 458 54.05 -4.11 85.50
CA ALA A 458 54.13 -4.80 86.78
C ALA A 458 55.47 -5.55 86.95
N ALA A 459 55.99 -6.18 85.90
CA ALA A 459 57.30 -6.85 85.91
C ALA A 459 58.48 -5.85 86.02
N ALA A 460 58.35 -4.65 85.44
CA ALA A 460 59.34 -3.58 85.58
C ALA A 460 59.35 -2.96 86.99
N ALA A 461 58.18 -2.78 87.61
CA ALA A 461 58.05 -2.27 88.98
C ALA A 461 58.59 -3.27 90.03
N GLY A 462 58.41 -4.58 89.81
CA GLY A 462 58.91 -5.64 90.70
C GLY A 462 60.44 -5.76 90.77
N LYS A 463 61.18 -5.40 89.71
CA LYS A 463 62.65 -5.45 89.68
C LYS A 463 63.33 -4.22 90.31
N ALA A 464 62.63 -3.10 90.48
CA ALA A 464 63.17 -1.90 91.13
C ALA A 464 63.11 -1.94 92.67
N GLY A 465 62.27 -2.80 93.27
CA GLY A 465 62.05 -2.86 94.72
C GLY A 465 62.95 -3.83 95.52
N ALA A 466 63.75 -4.67 94.85
CA ALA A 466 64.47 -5.78 95.50
C ALA A 466 65.99 -5.53 95.72
N THR A 467 66.51 -4.34 95.41
CA THR A 467 67.95 -4.00 95.55
C THR A 467 68.21 -2.94 96.62
N ALA A 468 67.35 -2.85 97.64
CA ALA A 468 67.54 -1.98 98.80
C ALA A 468 67.07 -2.63 100.09
N LYS A 469 67.67 -3.77 100.49
CA LYS A 469 67.73 -4.19 101.91
C LYS A 469 68.78 -5.31 102.10
N LYS A 470 69.82 -4.94 102.85
CA LYS A 470 70.98 -5.69 103.37
C LYS A 470 72.21 -5.79 102.47
#